data_AF-U5NJ19-F1
#
_entry.id   AF-U5NJ19-F1
#
_cell.length_a   1.000
_cell.length_b   1.000
_cell.length_c   1.000
_cell.angle_alpha   90.00
_cell.angle_beta   90.00
_cell.angle_gamma   90.00
#
_symmetry.space_group_name_H-M   'P 1'
#
loop_
_entity.id
_entity.type
_entity.pdbx_description
1 polymer ?
#
loop_
_entity_poly.entity_id
_entity_poly.type
_entity_poly.pdbx_seq_one_letter_code
_entity_poly.pdbx_strand_id
1 'polypeptide(L)'
;MHQPMEIPKPNEFTKLLDKVNTIGFLWGIKDIWVTDIKLSRRFVYIYNKFLYVLYINHVILSMSVLGSFFTQNDITDKQANDRLMFGILFPGHLILFYISLCYKQRNRNLLYQLAVVLKEHQNDADLEREMIKKIKVFSITLTVLIFMVFLLWGLRAVYRMVTAGENFITLILAWPDVHDESTTAGVTRVCFYFWWLPFATTIMATFLVMVIKLLAICYQYKNLSVYFYSLNDIFSNVTLSQAEKEMKYEQAFIVGIQMHSLTLWCKKQHEHISKGLFLIEIMGNCTLLLALIATLQVGERTLSQLITVIVMSISTCVSLGFFMWNGGDITVEASKLSNAMYSSGWQNCYGQSSIRIRKLVVNAMRQAQDPVVYKIFGVIDFSYESYVTLIKMPYTAVSVFY
;
A
#
# COMPACT_ATOMS: atom_id res chain seq x y z
N MET A 1 -20.60 17.29 -10.68
CA MET A 1 -19.83 18.37 -11.34
C MET A 1 -18.35 18.03 -11.20
N HIS A 2 -17.68 17.57 -12.26
CA HIS A 2 -16.24 17.30 -12.24
C HIS A 2 -15.53 18.53 -12.81
N GLN A 3 -14.89 19.33 -11.95
CA GLN A 3 -13.90 20.30 -12.41
C GLN A 3 -12.76 19.54 -13.13
N PRO A 4 -12.22 20.07 -14.23
CA PRO A 4 -11.02 19.52 -14.85
C PRO A 4 -9.89 19.52 -13.81
N MET A 5 -9.23 18.37 -13.63
CA MET A 5 -8.07 18.25 -12.75
C MET A 5 -6.85 18.78 -13.49
N GLU A 6 -6.50 20.03 -13.26
CA GLU A 6 -5.31 20.66 -13.83
C GLU A 6 -4.23 20.78 -12.76
N ILE A 7 -2.95 20.64 -13.14
CA ILE A 7 -1.82 20.83 -12.21
C ILE A 7 -1.30 22.26 -12.43
N PRO A 8 -1.68 23.24 -11.59
CA PRO A 8 -1.27 24.63 -11.77
C PRO A 8 0.23 24.85 -11.52
N LYS A 9 0.83 24.09 -10.59
CA LYS A 9 2.28 24.14 -10.28
C LYS A 9 2.83 22.75 -9.95
N PRO A 10 3.80 22.21 -10.71
CA PRO A 10 4.38 20.91 -10.42
C PRO A 10 5.34 20.98 -9.22
N ASN A 11 5.11 20.15 -8.20
CA ASN A 11 6.03 19.92 -7.07
C ASN A 11 6.79 18.57 -7.22
N GLU A 12 7.76 18.31 -6.35
CA GLU A 12 8.56 17.07 -6.43
C GLU A 12 7.70 15.81 -6.26
N PHE A 13 6.63 15.86 -5.47
CA PHE A 13 5.72 14.75 -5.33
C PHE A 13 4.91 14.48 -6.62
N THR A 14 4.43 15.50 -7.33
CA THR A 14 3.76 15.34 -8.62
C THR A 14 4.70 14.75 -9.68
N LYS A 15 5.99 15.12 -9.68
CA LYS A 15 7.01 14.50 -10.55
C LYS A 15 7.23 13.02 -10.21
N LEU A 16 7.19 12.66 -8.93
CA LEU A 16 7.23 11.26 -8.51
C LEU A 16 5.99 10.51 -9.01
N LEU A 17 4.80 11.09 -8.86
CA LEU A 17 3.55 10.47 -9.32
C LEU A 17 3.52 10.28 -10.85
N ASP A 18 4.07 11.20 -11.64
CA ASP A 18 4.26 11.02 -13.08
C ASP A 18 5.13 9.79 -13.40
N LYS A 19 6.23 9.60 -12.65
CA LYS A 19 7.11 8.42 -12.80
C LYS A 19 6.40 7.14 -12.39
N VAL A 20 5.69 7.16 -11.25
CA VAL A 20 4.90 6.03 -10.76
C VAL A 20 3.78 5.68 -11.75
N ASN A 21 3.15 6.66 -12.40
CA ASN A 21 2.15 6.42 -13.43
C ASN A 21 2.74 5.71 -14.65
N THR A 22 3.93 6.13 -15.08
CA THR A 22 4.64 5.51 -16.21
C THR A 22 5.09 4.08 -15.88
N ILE A 23 5.70 3.87 -14.72
CA ILE A 23 6.13 2.53 -14.26
C ILE A 23 4.92 1.63 -14.02
N GLY A 24 3.89 2.14 -13.36
CA GLY A 24 2.64 1.43 -13.12
C GLY A 24 1.97 1.00 -14.42
N PHE A 25 1.99 1.83 -15.47
CA PHE A 25 1.52 1.44 -16.79
C PHE A 25 2.29 0.23 -17.33
N LEU A 26 3.62 0.22 -17.24
CA LEU A 26 4.47 -0.91 -17.65
C LEU A 26 4.29 -2.16 -16.77
N TRP A 27 3.79 -2.01 -15.55
CA TRP A 27 3.40 -3.11 -14.66
C TRP A 27 1.91 -3.47 -14.77
N GLY A 28 1.19 -2.87 -15.72
CA GLY A 28 -0.18 -3.24 -16.05
C GLY A 28 -1.28 -2.56 -15.26
N ILE A 29 -1.01 -1.41 -14.63
CA ILE A 29 -2.04 -0.54 -14.06
C ILE A 29 -2.18 0.73 -14.90
N LYS A 30 -3.39 1.03 -15.36
CA LYS A 30 -3.67 2.20 -16.19
C LYS A 30 -4.21 3.37 -15.38
N ASP A 31 -3.79 4.58 -15.78
CA ASP A 31 -4.24 5.90 -15.30
C ASP A 31 -4.32 6.01 -13.78
N ILE A 32 -3.17 5.76 -13.13
CA ILE A 32 -2.98 5.97 -11.69
C ILE A 32 -3.06 7.48 -11.38
N TRP A 33 -2.50 8.30 -12.27
CA TRP A 33 -2.34 9.74 -12.08
C TRP A 33 -3.11 10.57 -13.12
N VAL A 34 -3.22 11.89 -12.90
CA VAL A 34 -3.96 12.80 -13.78
C VAL A 34 -3.20 13.14 -15.06
N THR A 35 -1.87 13.12 -15.04
CA THR A 35 -1.05 13.40 -16.24
C THR A 35 -1.07 12.21 -17.19
N ASP A 36 -1.22 12.48 -18.48
CA ASP A 36 -1.06 11.48 -19.53
C ASP A 36 0.36 10.89 -19.54
N ILE A 37 0.44 9.62 -19.92
CA ILE A 37 1.71 8.89 -19.97
C ILE A 37 2.58 9.47 -21.09
N LYS A 38 3.83 9.83 -20.75
CA LYS A 38 4.82 10.41 -21.67
C LYS A 38 5.46 9.37 -22.61
N LEU A 39 4.65 8.51 -23.22
CA LEU A 39 5.08 7.50 -24.19
C LEU A 39 4.42 7.75 -25.56
N SER A 40 5.00 7.19 -26.63
CA SER A 40 4.45 7.39 -27.98
C SER A 40 3.03 6.81 -28.09
N ARG A 41 2.13 7.54 -28.78
CA ARG A 41 0.73 7.12 -28.93
C ARG A 41 0.60 5.72 -29.54
N ARG A 42 1.49 5.36 -30.48
CA ARG A 42 1.54 4.02 -31.09
C ARG A 42 1.90 2.95 -30.07
N PHE A 43 2.92 3.19 -29.23
CA PHE A 43 3.31 2.27 -28.17
C PHE A 43 2.16 2.07 -27.17
N VAL A 44 1.55 3.16 -26.71
CA VAL A 44 0.42 3.10 -25.76
C VAL A 44 -0.74 2.29 -26.35
N TYR A 45 -1.07 2.48 -27.63
CA TYR A 45 -2.13 1.70 -28.29
C TYR A 45 -1.82 0.20 -28.36
N ILE A 46 -0.62 -0.18 -28.79
CA ILE A 46 -0.21 -1.59 -28.90
C ILE A 46 -0.15 -2.24 -27.51
N TYR A 47 0.50 -1.57 -26.57
CA TYR A 47 0.67 -2.06 -25.21
C TYR A 47 -0.68 -2.19 -24.49
N ASN A 48 -1.65 -1.31 -24.77
CA ASN A 48 -3.01 -1.45 -24.24
C ASN A 48 -3.71 -2.74 -24.67
N LYS A 49 -3.47 -3.23 -25.90
CA LYS A 49 -3.98 -4.54 -26.35
C LYS A 49 -3.23 -5.67 -25.66
N PHE A 50 -1.91 -5.55 -25.51
CA PHE A 50 -1.10 -6.53 -24.78
C PHE A 50 -1.54 -6.65 -23.31
N LEU A 51 -1.87 -5.54 -22.65
CA LEU A 51 -2.40 -5.54 -21.28
C LEU A 51 -3.71 -6.32 -21.15
N TYR A 52 -4.57 -6.28 -22.17
CA TYR A 52 -5.80 -7.09 -22.16
C TYR A 52 -5.49 -8.59 -22.18
N VAL A 53 -4.51 -9.00 -22.99
CA VAL A 53 -4.01 -10.38 -23.01
C VAL A 53 -3.38 -10.75 -21.66
N LEU A 54 -2.60 -9.86 -21.04
CA LEU A 54 -2.04 -10.09 -19.71
C LEU A 54 -3.13 -10.32 -18.65
N TYR A 55 -4.18 -9.50 -18.64
CA TYR A 55 -5.28 -9.66 -17.67
C TYR A 55 -6.04 -10.97 -17.85
N ILE A 56 -6.29 -11.40 -19.10
CA ILE A 56 -6.88 -12.72 -19.36
C ILE A 56 -5.98 -13.82 -18.80
N ASN A 57 -4.68 -13.74 -19.03
CA ASN A 57 -3.74 -14.72 -18.50
C ASN A 57 -3.66 -14.71 -16.97
N HIS A 58 -3.80 -13.56 -16.31
CA HIS A 58 -3.88 -13.51 -14.84
C HIS A 58 -5.10 -14.29 -14.31
N VAL A 59 -6.25 -14.14 -14.98
CA VAL A 59 -7.45 -14.92 -14.66
C VAL A 59 -7.21 -16.41 -14.90
N ILE A 60 -6.62 -16.79 -16.05
CA ILE A 60 -6.31 -18.18 -16.36
C ILE A 60 -5.36 -18.78 -15.31
N LEU A 61 -4.31 -18.07 -14.91
CA LEU A 61 -3.36 -18.52 -13.89
C LEU A 61 -4.08 -18.75 -12.55
N SER A 62 -4.84 -17.77 -12.05
CA SER A 62 -5.58 -17.91 -10.79
C SER A 62 -6.61 -19.04 -10.84
N MET A 63 -7.34 -19.17 -11.95
CA MET A 63 -8.32 -20.24 -12.13
C MET A 63 -7.65 -21.62 -12.28
N SER A 64 -6.47 -21.69 -12.89
CA SER A 64 -5.71 -22.94 -13.01
C SER A 64 -5.22 -23.42 -11.64
N VAL A 65 -4.77 -22.51 -10.77
CA VAL A 65 -4.41 -22.88 -9.39
C VAL A 65 -5.64 -23.34 -8.62
N LEU A 66 -6.79 -22.68 -8.74
CA LEU A 66 -8.04 -23.13 -8.13
C LEU A 66 -8.53 -24.48 -8.69
N GLY A 67 -8.39 -24.70 -10.00
CA GLY A 67 -8.76 -25.95 -10.66
C GLY A 67 -7.94 -27.14 -10.16
N SER A 68 -6.72 -26.90 -9.67
CA SER A 68 -5.86 -27.95 -9.12
C SER A 68 -6.43 -28.65 -7.88
N PHE A 69 -7.40 -28.07 -7.18
CA PHE A 69 -8.11 -28.76 -6.08
C PHE A 69 -9.01 -29.89 -6.58
N PHE A 70 -9.42 -29.84 -7.84
CA PHE A 70 -10.32 -30.83 -8.43
C PHE A 70 -9.59 -31.85 -9.30
N THR A 71 -8.43 -31.48 -9.85
CA THR A 71 -7.69 -32.34 -10.78
C THR A 71 -6.49 -33.04 -10.15
N GLN A 72 -5.87 -32.47 -9.11
CA GLN A 72 -4.64 -33.01 -8.51
C GLN A 72 -4.95 -33.70 -7.18
N ASN A 73 -5.15 -35.02 -7.20
CA ASN A 73 -5.49 -35.79 -6.00
C ASN A 73 -4.26 -36.46 -5.36
N ASP A 74 -3.27 -36.85 -6.18
CA ASP A 74 -2.08 -37.58 -5.72
C ASP A 74 -0.87 -36.65 -5.54
N ILE A 75 -0.97 -35.79 -4.53
CA ILE A 75 0.09 -34.83 -4.18
C ILE A 75 0.59 -35.03 -2.75
N THR A 76 1.86 -34.69 -2.52
CA THR A 76 2.46 -34.74 -1.17
C THR A 76 1.83 -33.70 -0.25
N ASP A 77 1.87 -33.91 1.07
CA ASP A 77 1.37 -32.94 2.07
C ASP A 77 1.95 -31.54 1.88
N LYS A 78 3.22 -31.47 1.50
CA LYS A 78 3.90 -30.22 1.20
C LYS A 78 3.32 -29.52 -0.04
N GLN A 79 3.09 -30.26 -1.12
CA GLN A 79 2.44 -29.73 -2.32
C GLN A 79 0.98 -29.35 -2.05
N ALA A 80 0.28 -30.08 -1.19
CA ALA A 80 -1.07 -29.74 -0.76
C ALA A 80 -1.10 -28.41 0.02
N ASN A 81 -0.12 -28.17 0.88
CA ASN A 81 0.04 -26.90 1.59
C ASN A 81 0.42 -25.74 0.65
N ASP A 82 1.37 -25.96 -0.27
CA ASP A 82 1.74 -24.98 -1.31
C ASP A 82 0.53 -24.63 -2.21
N ARG A 83 -0.28 -25.63 -2.59
CA ARG A 83 -1.54 -25.46 -3.33
C ARG A 83 -2.55 -24.63 -2.53
N LEU A 84 -2.76 -24.95 -1.25
CA LEU A 84 -3.69 -24.20 -0.39
C LEU A 84 -3.31 -22.71 -0.31
N MET A 85 -2.03 -22.46 -0.07
CA MET A 85 -1.46 -21.12 0.02
C MET A 85 -1.70 -20.31 -1.26
N PHE A 86 -1.29 -20.83 -2.42
CA PHE A 86 -1.47 -20.10 -3.69
C PHE A 86 -2.93 -20.05 -4.14
N GLY A 87 -3.74 -21.06 -3.81
CA GLY A 87 -5.17 -21.10 -4.09
C GLY A 87 -5.97 -20.02 -3.39
N ILE A 88 -5.49 -19.52 -2.24
CA ILE A 88 -6.09 -18.37 -1.54
C ILE A 88 -5.46 -17.06 -2.03
N LEU A 89 -4.13 -17.00 -2.13
CA LEU A 89 -3.41 -15.76 -2.45
C LEU A 89 -3.70 -15.25 -3.87
N PHE A 90 -3.69 -16.11 -4.89
CA PHE A 90 -3.82 -15.66 -6.28
C PHE A 90 -5.22 -15.09 -6.59
N PRO A 91 -6.32 -15.76 -6.22
CA PRO A 91 -7.65 -15.16 -6.34
C PRO A 91 -7.82 -13.91 -5.47
N GLY A 92 -7.30 -13.92 -4.23
CA GLY A 92 -7.34 -12.77 -3.35
C GLY A 92 -6.66 -11.54 -3.97
N HIS A 93 -5.42 -11.68 -4.43
CA HIS A 93 -4.69 -10.61 -5.12
C HIS A 93 -5.37 -10.16 -6.41
N LEU A 94 -5.98 -11.07 -7.16
CA LEU A 94 -6.74 -10.72 -8.37
C LEU A 94 -7.96 -9.85 -8.02
N ILE A 95 -8.72 -10.20 -6.98
CA ILE A 95 -9.82 -9.39 -6.46
C ILE A 95 -9.29 -8.01 -6.04
N LEU A 96 -8.14 -7.95 -5.37
CA LEU A 96 -7.46 -6.73 -4.92
C LEU A 96 -7.17 -5.79 -6.11
N PHE A 97 -6.63 -6.34 -7.20
CA PHE A 97 -6.40 -5.61 -8.44
C PHE A 97 -7.70 -5.08 -9.07
N TYR A 98 -8.75 -5.90 -9.16
CA TYR A 98 -10.03 -5.47 -9.73
C TYR A 98 -10.74 -4.40 -8.88
N ILE A 99 -10.67 -4.49 -7.55
CA ILE A 99 -11.19 -3.44 -6.66
C ILE A 99 -10.48 -2.11 -6.93
N SER A 100 -9.15 -2.14 -7.12
CA SER A 100 -8.37 -0.94 -7.46
C SER A 100 -8.82 -0.32 -8.78
N LEU A 101 -9.12 -1.15 -9.80
CA LEU A 101 -9.67 -0.71 -11.07
C LEU A 101 -11.08 -0.13 -10.93
N CYS A 102 -11.96 -0.75 -10.14
CA CYS A 102 -13.31 -0.25 -9.88
C CYS A 102 -13.31 1.14 -9.23
N TYR A 103 -12.36 1.38 -8.31
CA TYR A 103 -12.21 2.67 -7.62
C TYR A 103 -11.22 3.62 -8.28
N LYS A 104 -10.78 3.35 -9.52
CA LYS A 104 -9.76 4.13 -10.23
C LYS A 104 -9.99 5.64 -10.20
N GLN A 105 -11.21 6.10 -10.54
CA GLN A 105 -11.50 7.54 -10.54
C GLN A 105 -11.41 8.17 -9.15
N ARG A 106 -11.85 7.44 -8.12
CA ARG A 106 -11.74 7.91 -6.73
C ARG A 106 -10.29 7.91 -6.25
N ASN A 107 -9.51 6.90 -6.62
CA ASN A 107 -8.07 6.83 -6.36
C ASN A 107 -7.32 8.03 -6.96
N ARG A 108 -7.63 8.36 -8.22
CA ARG A 108 -7.04 9.51 -8.92
C ARG A 108 -7.41 10.83 -8.26
N ASN A 109 -8.69 11.01 -7.92
CA ASN A 109 -9.14 12.22 -7.22
C ASN A 109 -8.48 12.35 -5.84
N LEU A 110 -8.38 11.27 -5.07
CA LEU A 110 -7.72 11.27 -3.77
C LEU A 110 -6.23 11.66 -3.88
N LEU A 111 -5.51 11.08 -4.83
CA LEU A 111 -4.12 11.47 -5.10
C LEU A 111 -4.01 12.94 -5.49
N TYR A 112 -4.94 13.46 -6.30
CA TYR A 112 -4.95 14.86 -6.72
C TYR A 112 -5.14 15.81 -5.53
N GLN A 113 -6.10 15.50 -4.64
CA GLN A 113 -6.32 16.29 -3.43
C GLN A 113 -5.07 16.31 -2.53
N LEU A 114 -4.40 15.18 -2.36
CA LEU A 114 -3.19 15.05 -1.55
C LEU A 114 -1.95 15.72 -2.17
N ALA A 115 -1.79 15.64 -3.49
CA ALA A 115 -0.57 16.09 -4.17
C ALA A 115 -0.63 17.53 -4.68
N VAL A 116 -1.82 18.07 -4.90
CA VAL A 116 -2.02 19.42 -5.49
C VAL A 116 -2.75 20.32 -4.50
N VAL A 117 -4.00 20.00 -4.17
CA VAL A 117 -4.88 20.91 -3.41
C VAL A 117 -4.37 21.18 -2.00
N LEU A 118 -4.01 20.14 -1.25
CA LEU A 118 -3.50 20.28 0.12
C LEU A 118 -2.11 20.94 0.17
N LYS A 119 -1.32 20.81 -0.90
CA LYS A 119 0.04 21.35 -1.00
C LYS A 119 0.10 22.80 -1.49
N GLU A 120 -0.99 23.36 -1.97
CA GLU A 120 -1.05 24.76 -2.42
C GLU A 120 -0.84 25.75 -1.27
N HIS A 121 -1.36 25.43 -0.09
CA HIS A 121 -1.38 26.31 1.07
C HIS A 121 -0.12 26.18 1.94
N GLN A 122 0.34 24.95 2.18
CA GLN A 122 1.58 24.66 2.88
C GLN A 122 2.25 23.42 2.29
N ASN A 123 3.50 23.56 1.86
CA ASN A 123 4.33 22.44 1.46
C ASN A 123 5.75 22.65 1.98
N ASP A 124 6.04 22.04 3.12
CA ASP A 124 7.39 22.00 3.66
C ASP A 124 8.26 21.11 2.76
N ALA A 125 9.33 21.69 2.23
CA ALA A 125 10.20 21.03 1.26
C ALA A 125 11.00 19.87 1.86
N ASP A 126 11.34 19.95 3.15
CA ASP A 126 12.12 18.92 3.83
C ASP A 126 11.22 17.72 4.16
N LEU A 127 10.00 17.97 4.63
CA LEU A 127 8.98 16.92 4.82
C LEU A 127 8.60 16.24 3.50
N GLU A 128 8.50 17.01 2.40
CA GLU A 128 8.24 16.44 1.07
C GLU A 128 9.40 15.53 0.62
N ARG A 129 10.65 15.94 0.82
CA ARG A 129 11.83 15.13 0.50
C ARG A 129 11.88 13.85 1.32
N GLU A 130 11.58 13.94 2.62
CA GLU A 130 11.53 12.79 3.52
C GLU A 130 10.45 11.78 3.08
N MET A 131 9.24 12.27 2.76
CA MET A 131 8.15 11.47 2.21
C MET A 131 8.57 10.73 0.94
N ILE A 132 9.17 11.46 -0.01
CA ILE A 132 9.64 10.89 -1.29
C ILE A 132 10.72 9.83 -1.04
N LYS A 133 11.64 10.07 -0.09
CA LYS A 133 12.67 9.11 0.29
C LYS A 133 12.03 7.83 0.87
N LYS A 134 11.05 7.96 1.77
CA LYS A 134 10.33 6.82 2.36
C LYS A 134 9.57 6.02 1.28
N ILE A 135 8.90 6.69 0.35
CA ILE A 135 8.24 6.04 -0.80
C ILE A 135 9.25 5.29 -1.68
N LYS A 136 10.40 5.88 -1.99
CA LYS A 136 11.45 5.23 -2.81
C LYS A 136 12.01 3.99 -2.12
N VAL A 137 12.36 4.10 -0.83
CA VAL A 137 12.86 2.95 -0.05
C VAL A 137 11.83 1.84 -0.04
N PHE A 138 10.56 2.15 0.24
CA PHE A 138 9.48 1.18 0.20
C PHE A 138 9.36 0.51 -1.18
N SER A 139 9.39 1.30 -2.26
CA SER A 139 9.28 0.78 -3.63
C SER A 139 10.42 -0.18 -3.97
N ILE A 140 11.66 0.18 -3.60
CA ILE A 140 12.86 -0.64 -3.83
C ILE A 140 12.77 -1.93 -3.01
N THR A 141 12.45 -1.84 -1.71
CA THR A 141 12.32 -3.01 -0.83
C THR A 141 11.28 -3.99 -1.35
N LEU A 142 10.08 -3.51 -1.71
CA LEU A 142 9.00 -4.36 -2.23
C LEU A 142 9.41 -5.04 -3.55
N THR A 143 10.08 -4.30 -4.44
CA THR A 143 10.59 -4.83 -5.71
C THR A 143 11.61 -5.93 -5.46
N VAL A 144 12.62 -5.67 -4.62
CA VAL A 144 13.67 -6.65 -4.28
C VAL A 144 13.06 -7.90 -3.65
N LEU A 145 12.12 -7.76 -2.73
CA LEU A 145 11.45 -8.90 -2.09
C LEU A 145 10.73 -9.79 -3.11
N ILE A 146 9.96 -9.20 -4.02
CA ILE A 146 9.22 -9.99 -5.03
C ILE A 146 10.17 -10.72 -5.98
N PHE A 147 11.22 -10.04 -6.46
CA PHE A 147 12.22 -10.69 -7.32
C PHE A 147 12.98 -11.80 -6.58
N MET A 148 13.34 -11.58 -5.31
CA MET A 148 13.98 -12.61 -4.49
C MET A 148 13.09 -13.83 -4.29
N VAL A 149 11.81 -13.63 -3.98
CA VAL A 149 10.83 -14.72 -3.86
C VAL A 149 10.71 -15.48 -5.18
N PHE A 150 10.53 -14.76 -6.29
CA PHE A 150 10.43 -15.37 -7.61
C PHE A 150 11.65 -16.24 -7.95
N LEU A 151 12.86 -15.71 -7.73
CA LEU A 151 14.12 -16.41 -8.00
C LEU A 151 14.30 -17.64 -7.11
N LEU A 152 14.02 -17.53 -5.80
CA LEU A 152 14.17 -18.66 -4.86
C LEU A 152 13.24 -19.81 -5.21
N TRP A 153 12.00 -19.53 -5.62
CA TRP A 153 11.07 -20.57 -6.08
C TRP A 153 11.55 -21.26 -7.35
N GLY A 154 12.07 -20.50 -8.31
CA GLY A 154 12.66 -21.07 -9.54
C GLY A 154 13.89 -21.92 -9.25
N LEU A 155 14.84 -21.39 -8.48
CA LEU A 155 16.06 -22.11 -8.10
C LEU A 155 15.76 -23.38 -7.30
N ARG A 156 14.77 -23.34 -6.41
CA ARG A 156 14.32 -24.53 -5.66
C ARG A 156 13.73 -25.60 -6.58
N ALA A 157 12.93 -25.21 -7.57
CA ALA A 157 12.36 -26.16 -8.53
C ALA A 157 13.43 -26.77 -9.44
N VAL A 158 14.40 -25.95 -9.91
CA VAL A 158 15.56 -26.44 -10.69
C VAL A 158 16.42 -27.38 -9.85
N TYR A 159 16.70 -27.03 -8.58
CA TYR A 159 17.48 -27.88 -7.69
C TYR A 159 16.87 -29.27 -7.55
N ARG A 160 15.56 -29.35 -7.28
CA ARG A 160 14.85 -30.64 -7.16
C ARG A 160 14.84 -31.45 -8.44
N MET A 161 14.66 -30.78 -9.58
CA MET A 161 14.73 -31.42 -10.89
C MET A 161 16.09 -32.07 -11.13
N VAL A 162 17.18 -31.41 -10.74
CA VAL A 162 18.54 -31.92 -10.94
C VAL A 162 18.92 -32.99 -9.92
N THR A 163 18.57 -32.81 -8.63
CA THR A 163 19.04 -33.71 -7.57
C THR A 163 18.16 -34.93 -7.35
N ALA A 164 16.85 -34.78 -7.50
CA ALA A 164 15.87 -35.84 -7.22
C ALA A 164 15.24 -36.42 -8.50
N GLY A 165 15.55 -35.85 -9.68
CA GLY A 165 14.91 -36.25 -10.94
C GLY A 165 13.42 -35.87 -11.00
N GLU A 166 12.95 -34.97 -10.13
CA GLU A 166 11.55 -34.53 -10.09
C GLU A 166 11.21 -33.62 -11.29
N ASN A 167 9.92 -33.54 -11.63
CA ASN A 167 9.44 -32.54 -12.60
C ASN A 167 9.68 -31.10 -12.09
N PHE A 168 9.90 -30.15 -13.01
CA PHE A 168 9.98 -28.72 -12.67
C PHE A 168 8.60 -28.20 -12.20
N ILE A 169 8.39 -28.16 -10.88
CA ILE A 169 7.11 -27.75 -10.28
C ILE A 169 7.33 -26.56 -9.37
N THR A 170 6.81 -25.40 -9.79
CA THR A 170 6.78 -24.17 -8.98
C THR A 170 5.38 -23.85 -8.45
N LEU A 171 4.35 -24.19 -9.22
CA LEU A 171 2.94 -23.98 -8.89
C LEU A 171 2.18 -25.27 -9.17
N ILE A 172 1.23 -25.62 -8.31
CA ILE A 172 0.31 -26.74 -8.55
C ILE A 172 -0.86 -26.20 -9.38
N LEU A 173 -0.95 -26.66 -10.63
CA LEU A 173 -1.92 -26.19 -11.62
C LEU A 173 -2.95 -27.28 -11.90
N ALA A 174 -4.09 -26.88 -12.47
CA ALA A 174 -5.12 -27.82 -12.91
C ALA A 174 -4.58 -28.80 -13.97
N TRP A 175 -3.72 -28.29 -14.84
CA TRP A 175 -2.95 -29.02 -15.83
C TRP A 175 -1.65 -28.24 -16.09
N PRO A 176 -0.50 -28.91 -16.32
CA PRO A 176 -0.29 -30.36 -16.38
C PRO A 176 -0.27 -31.04 -15.01
N ASP A 177 -0.56 -32.35 -14.99
CA ASP A 177 -0.52 -33.18 -13.78
C ASP A 177 0.89 -33.22 -13.19
N VAL A 178 1.02 -33.28 -11.86
CA VAL A 178 2.33 -33.30 -11.16
C VAL A 178 3.27 -34.40 -11.67
N HIS A 179 2.72 -35.56 -12.03
CA HIS A 179 3.49 -36.73 -12.47
C HIS A 179 3.65 -36.82 -13.99
N ASP A 180 3.10 -35.87 -14.76
CA ASP A 180 3.21 -35.85 -16.22
C ASP A 180 4.63 -35.46 -16.67
N GLU A 181 5.40 -36.45 -17.13
CA GLU A 181 6.77 -36.29 -17.64
C GLU A 181 6.84 -35.86 -19.11
N SER A 182 5.71 -35.62 -19.78
CA SER A 182 5.71 -35.22 -21.18
C SER A 182 6.43 -33.88 -21.40
N THR A 183 7.09 -33.74 -22.55
CA THR A 183 7.77 -32.48 -22.90
C THR A 183 6.80 -31.29 -22.93
N THR A 184 5.56 -31.53 -23.37
CA THR A 184 4.49 -30.51 -23.40
C THR A 184 4.12 -30.03 -21.99
N ALA A 185 4.03 -30.95 -21.02
CA ALA A 185 3.82 -30.60 -19.62
C ALA A 185 4.99 -29.76 -19.07
N GLY A 186 6.23 -30.18 -19.34
CA GLY A 186 7.42 -29.41 -18.95
C GLY A 186 7.41 -27.97 -19.48
N VAL A 187 7.17 -27.78 -20.78
CA VAL A 187 7.09 -26.44 -21.41
C VAL A 187 5.99 -25.60 -20.76
N THR A 188 4.82 -26.19 -20.51
CA THR A 188 3.69 -25.47 -19.91
C THR A 188 4.01 -24.98 -18.49
N ARG A 189 4.64 -25.80 -17.65
CA ARG A 189 5.05 -25.40 -16.29
C ARG A 189 6.02 -24.21 -16.31
N VAL A 190 6.99 -24.23 -17.22
CA VAL A 190 7.94 -23.13 -17.40
C VAL A 190 7.23 -21.87 -17.89
N CYS A 191 6.29 -21.97 -18.83
CA CYS A 191 5.49 -20.83 -19.30
C CYS A 191 4.70 -20.18 -18.17
N PHE A 192 4.00 -20.96 -17.34
CA PHE A 192 3.24 -20.43 -16.20
C PHE A 192 4.15 -19.82 -15.13
N TYR A 193 5.34 -20.39 -14.89
CA TYR A 193 6.33 -19.78 -14.00
C TYR A 193 6.74 -18.39 -14.49
N PHE A 194 7.07 -18.21 -15.77
CA PHE A 194 7.38 -16.87 -16.29
C PHE A 194 6.17 -15.93 -16.27
N TRP A 195 4.95 -16.46 -16.42
CA TRP A 195 3.71 -15.67 -16.34
C TRP A 195 3.36 -15.19 -14.94
N TRP A 196 3.88 -15.86 -13.91
CA TRP A 196 3.72 -15.43 -12.53
C TRP A 196 4.40 -14.08 -12.26
N LEU A 197 5.50 -13.76 -12.94
CA LEU A 197 6.21 -12.51 -12.71
C LEU A 197 5.39 -11.26 -13.12
N PRO A 198 4.84 -11.15 -14.34
CA PRO A 198 3.90 -10.09 -14.69
C PRO A 198 2.73 -9.98 -13.70
N PHE A 199 2.15 -11.11 -13.29
CA PHE A 199 1.08 -11.15 -12.29
C PHE A 199 1.54 -10.49 -10.98
N ALA A 200 2.67 -10.93 -10.41
CA ALA A 200 3.22 -10.38 -9.17
C ALA A 200 3.52 -8.88 -9.29
N THR A 201 4.07 -8.42 -10.42
CA THR A 201 4.37 -6.99 -10.63
C THR A 201 3.13 -6.10 -10.72
N THR A 202 2.02 -6.58 -11.31
CA THR A 202 0.75 -5.83 -11.32
C THR A 202 0.16 -5.69 -9.92
N ILE A 203 0.25 -6.75 -9.13
CA ILE A 203 -0.19 -6.73 -7.74
C ILE A 203 0.68 -5.75 -6.95
N MET A 204 2.01 -5.86 -7.05
CA MET A 204 2.97 -4.93 -6.43
C MET A 204 2.66 -3.46 -6.73
N ALA A 205 2.38 -3.15 -8.00
CA ALA A 205 2.04 -1.79 -8.41
C ALA A 205 0.77 -1.27 -7.70
N THR A 206 -0.21 -2.15 -7.47
CA THR A 206 -1.46 -1.83 -6.76
C THR A 206 -1.17 -1.53 -5.29
N PHE A 207 -0.35 -2.38 -4.66
CA PHE A 207 0.15 -2.20 -3.31
C PHE A 207 0.91 -0.88 -3.14
N LEU A 208 1.81 -0.57 -4.08
CA LEU A 208 2.59 0.66 -4.06
C LEU A 208 1.71 1.91 -4.10
N VAL A 209 0.73 1.96 -4.98
CA VAL A 209 -0.21 3.09 -5.08
C VAL A 209 -0.97 3.29 -3.76
N MET A 210 -1.35 2.20 -3.11
CA MET A 210 -2.05 2.24 -1.83
C MET A 210 -1.18 2.78 -0.70
N VAL A 211 0.07 2.34 -0.60
CA VAL A 211 1.03 2.82 0.40
C VAL A 211 1.45 4.27 0.15
N ILE A 212 1.59 4.70 -1.11
CA ILE A 212 1.84 6.11 -1.45
C ILE A 212 0.76 7.02 -0.86
N LYS A 213 -0.52 6.63 -0.98
CA LYS A 213 -1.64 7.39 -0.39
C LYS A 213 -1.58 7.43 1.14
N LEU A 214 -1.27 6.29 1.77
CA LEU A 214 -1.15 6.19 3.23
C LEU A 214 -0.01 7.09 3.75
N LEU A 215 1.16 7.04 3.11
CA LEU A 215 2.30 7.90 3.42
C LEU A 215 1.97 9.39 3.19
N ALA A 216 1.33 9.73 2.07
CA ALA A 216 0.95 11.12 1.79
C ALA A 216 0.02 11.68 2.87
N ILE A 217 -0.92 10.89 3.39
CA ILE A 217 -1.80 11.29 4.50
C ILE A 217 -0.99 11.49 5.79
N CYS A 218 -0.05 10.58 6.10
CA CYS A 218 0.83 10.72 7.26
C CYS A 218 1.64 12.01 7.23
N TYR A 219 2.33 12.28 6.12
CA TYR A 219 3.11 13.51 5.97
C TYR A 219 2.23 14.76 5.90
N GLN A 220 0.97 14.65 5.47
CA GLN A 220 0.05 15.77 5.54
C GLN A 220 -0.28 16.16 6.99
N TYR A 221 -0.42 15.20 7.92
CA TYR A 221 -0.57 15.54 9.34
C TYR A 221 0.69 16.20 9.94
N LYS A 222 1.89 15.80 9.49
CA LYS A 222 3.14 16.48 9.84
C LYS A 222 3.16 17.91 9.31
N ASN A 223 2.84 18.11 8.02
CA ASN A 223 2.74 19.43 7.39
C ASN A 223 1.75 20.35 8.11
N LEU A 224 0.57 19.81 8.48
CA LEU A 224 -0.43 20.55 9.27
C LEU A 224 0.12 20.99 10.63
N SER A 225 0.84 20.11 11.32
CA SER A 225 1.44 20.45 12.61
C SER A 225 2.45 21.59 12.47
N VAL A 226 3.35 21.51 11.48
CA VAL A 226 4.31 22.59 11.16
C VAL A 226 3.58 23.88 10.80
N TYR A 227 2.53 23.80 9.98
CA TYR A 227 1.71 24.95 9.63
C TYR A 227 1.16 25.66 10.87
N PHE A 228 0.53 24.93 11.79
CA PHE A 228 -0.03 25.54 13.00
C PHE A 228 1.04 26.16 13.91
N TYR A 229 2.23 25.55 14.03
CA TYR A 229 3.34 26.17 14.75
C TYR A 229 3.80 27.48 14.09
N SER A 230 3.88 27.51 12.75
CA SER A 230 4.31 28.71 12.00
C SER A 230 3.35 29.90 12.11
N LEU A 231 2.09 29.68 12.54
CA LEU A 231 1.14 30.77 12.75
C LEU A 231 1.59 31.75 13.84
N ASN A 232 2.39 31.29 14.80
CA ASN A 232 2.91 32.16 15.86
C ASN A 232 3.85 33.24 15.30
N ASP A 233 4.54 32.95 14.19
CA ASP A 233 5.49 33.88 13.55
C ASP A 233 4.79 35.13 12.98
N ILE A 234 3.47 35.08 12.76
CA ILE A 234 2.67 36.25 12.36
C ILE A 234 2.79 37.38 13.40
N PHE A 235 2.87 37.04 14.68
CA PHE A 235 2.96 38.03 15.76
C PHE A 235 4.35 38.65 15.89
N SER A 236 5.39 37.97 15.42
CA SER A 236 6.77 38.44 15.38
C SER A 236 7.01 39.53 14.32
N ASN A 237 6.08 39.73 13.37
CA ASN A 237 6.25 40.72 12.30
C ASN A 237 6.11 42.16 12.83
N VAL A 238 7.19 42.92 12.83
CA VAL A 238 7.22 44.31 13.36
C VAL A 238 6.48 45.30 12.45
N THR A 239 6.27 44.98 11.17
CA THR A 239 5.68 45.93 10.20
C THR A 239 4.15 46.00 10.25
N LEU A 240 3.50 45.05 10.93
CA LEU A 240 2.04 44.96 10.99
C LEU A 240 1.52 45.54 12.30
N SER A 241 0.39 46.24 12.25
CA SER A 241 -0.34 46.62 13.44
C SER A 241 -0.93 45.39 14.14
N GLN A 242 -1.25 45.50 15.43
CA GLN A 242 -1.84 44.40 16.19
C GLN A 242 -3.16 43.90 15.58
N ALA A 243 -4.02 44.81 15.09
CA ALA A 243 -5.28 44.45 14.46
C ALA A 243 -5.08 43.66 13.15
N GLU A 244 -4.08 44.03 12.35
CA GLU A 244 -3.73 43.32 11.12
C GLU A 244 -3.14 41.93 11.40
N LYS A 245 -2.30 41.81 12.44
CA LYS A 245 -1.76 40.52 12.89
C LYS A 245 -2.87 39.56 13.29
N GLU A 246 -3.80 40.05 14.11
CA GLU A 246 -4.94 39.27 14.59
C GLU A 246 -5.86 38.83 13.44
N MET A 247 -6.16 39.72 12.50
CA MET A 247 -6.97 39.40 11.32
C MET A 247 -6.27 38.37 10.43
N LYS A 248 -4.96 38.53 10.18
CA LYS A 248 -4.17 37.59 9.39
C LYS A 248 -4.09 36.22 10.06
N TYR A 249 -3.91 36.20 11.38
CA TYR A 249 -3.94 34.98 12.18
C TYR A 249 -5.30 34.29 12.10
N GLU A 250 -6.41 35.02 12.25
CA GLU A 250 -7.77 34.47 12.15
C GLU A 250 -8.00 33.79 10.80
N GLN A 251 -7.65 34.47 9.70
CA GLN A 251 -7.76 33.93 8.36
C GLN A 251 -6.87 32.69 8.16
N ALA A 252 -5.61 32.75 8.57
CA ALA A 252 -4.68 31.64 8.44
C ALA A 252 -5.11 30.42 9.29
N PHE A 253 -5.66 30.65 10.48
CA PHE A 253 -6.18 29.58 11.33
C PHE A 253 -7.39 28.89 10.68
N ILE A 254 -8.30 29.65 10.07
CA ILE A 254 -9.44 29.11 9.31
C ILE A 254 -8.96 28.23 8.14
N VAL A 255 -7.95 28.68 7.40
CA VAL A 255 -7.33 27.87 6.33
C VAL A 255 -6.73 26.58 6.89
N GLY A 256 -6.08 26.63 8.05
CA GLY A 256 -5.60 25.44 8.78
C GLY A 256 -6.71 24.44 9.10
N ILE A 257 -7.86 24.92 9.59
CA ILE A 257 -9.03 24.08 9.86
C ILE A 257 -9.56 23.44 8.57
N GLN A 258 -9.62 24.20 7.47
CA GLN A 258 -10.06 23.69 6.17
C GLN A 258 -9.13 22.59 5.66
N MET A 259 -7.81 22.77 5.76
CA MET A 259 -6.83 21.75 5.41
C MET A 259 -6.94 20.51 6.30
N HIS A 260 -7.17 20.68 7.61
CA HIS A 260 -7.41 19.55 8.52
C HIS A 260 -8.67 18.76 8.14
N SER A 261 -9.78 19.46 7.86
CA SER A 261 -11.03 18.83 7.40
C SER A 261 -10.84 18.06 6.09
N LEU A 262 -10.13 18.64 5.12
CA LEU A 262 -9.82 17.98 3.85
C LEU A 262 -8.89 16.77 4.04
N THR A 263 -7.95 16.83 5.00
CA THR A 263 -7.07 15.70 5.34
C THR A 263 -7.87 14.55 5.97
N LEU A 264 -8.79 14.84 6.89
CA LEU A 264 -9.72 13.86 7.45
C LEU A 264 -10.61 13.23 6.37
N TRP A 265 -11.09 14.04 5.42
CA TRP A 265 -11.83 13.52 4.26
C TRP A 265 -10.97 12.60 3.41
N CYS A 266 -9.72 12.97 3.11
CA CYS A 266 -8.78 12.13 2.35
C CYS A 266 -8.53 10.79 3.04
N LYS A 267 -8.31 10.80 4.36
CA LYS A 267 -8.20 9.60 5.20
C LYS A 267 -9.44 8.71 5.07
N LYS A 268 -10.62 9.27 5.27
CA LYS A 268 -11.90 8.53 5.19
C LYS A 268 -12.14 7.94 3.80
N GLN A 269 -11.79 8.66 2.74
CA GLN A 269 -11.87 8.14 1.37
C GLN A 269 -10.88 7.01 1.13
N HIS A 270 -9.63 7.17 1.56
CA HIS A 270 -8.60 6.12 1.43
C HIS A 270 -9.02 4.83 2.15
N GLU A 271 -9.50 4.96 3.37
CA GLU A 271 -10.01 3.85 4.18
C GLU A 271 -11.20 3.17 3.49
N HIS A 272 -12.18 3.93 3.01
CA HIS A 272 -13.34 3.37 2.31
C HIS A 272 -12.95 2.62 1.02
N ILE A 273 -12.02 3.16 0.24
CA ILE A 273 -11.56 2.54 -1.01
C ILE A 273 -10.72 1.28 -0.71
N SER A 274 -9.92 1.33 0.35
CA SER A 274 -8.90 0.31 0.61
C SER A 274 -9.33 -0.76 1.62
N LYS A 275 -10.50 -0.64 2.27
CA LYS A 275 -10.99 -1.61 3.29
C LYS A 275 -10.96 -3.06 2.83
N GLY A 276 -11.40 -3.33 1.60
CA GLY A 276 -11.40 -4.68 1.03
C GLY A 276 -9.99 -5.16 0.74
N LEU A 277 -9.12 -4.26 0.28
CA LEU A 277 -7.72 -4.55 -0.01
C LEU A 277 -6.97 -4.92 1.29
N PHE A 278 -7.17 -4.13 2.34
CA PHE A 278 -6.60 -4.38 3.66
C PHE A 278 -7.03 -5.72 4.25
N LEU A 279 -8.31 -6.09 4.11
CA LEU A 279 -8.80 -7.39 4.60
C LEU A 279 -8.12 -8.55 3.86
N ILE A 280 -8.14 -8.52 2.52
CA ILE A 280 -7.54 -9.57 1.70
C ILE A 280 -6.05 -9.70 2.04
N GLU A 281 -5.36 -8.57 2.22
CA GLU A 281 -3.95 -8.57 2.57
C GLU A 281 -3.70 -9.19 3.94
N ILE A 282 -4.43 -8.81 4.99
CA ILE A 282 -4.26 -9.41 6.32
C ILE A 282 -4.56 -10.91 6.29
N MET A 283 -5.69 -11.31 5.69
CA MET A 283 -6.05 -12.73 5.59
C MET A 283 -4.98 -13.50 4.83
N GLY A 284 -4.53 -12.97 3.68
CA GLY A 284 -3.48 -13.56 2.87
C GLY A 284 -2.16 -13.71 3.62
N ASN A 285 -1.70 -12.67 4.33
CA ASN A 285 -0.48 -12.72 5.13
C ASN A 285 -0.60 -13.71 6.30
N CYS A 286 -1.75 -13.77 6.98
CA CYS A 286 -1.98 -14.75 8.06
C CYS A 286 -1.97 -16.18 7.53
N THR A 287 -2.67 -16.46 6.42
CA THR A 287 -2.67 -17.77 5.76
C THR A 287 -1.27 -18.15 5.29
N LEU A 288 -0.52 -17.21 4.70
CA LEU A 288 0.85 -17.43 4.25
C LEU A 288 1.78 -17.77 5.42
N LEU A 289 1.74 -17.01 6.52
CA LEU A 289 2.53 -17.31 7.71
C LEU A 289 2.19 -18.68 8.30
N LEU A 290 0.90 -19.02 8.42
CA LEU A 290 0.46 -20.34 8.89
C LEU A 290 1.02 -21.46 8.01
N ALA A 291 0.90 -21.33 6.68
CA ALA A 291 1.39 -22.31 5.72
C ALA A 291 2.92 -22.46 5.78
N LEU A 292 3.65 -21.35 5.92
CA LEU A 292 5.11 -21.35 6.02
C LEU A 292 5.59 -22.07 7.29
N ILE A 293 4.96 -21.82 8.43
CA ILE A 293 5.31 -22.49 9.70
C ILE A 293 4.93 -23.99 9.62
N ALA A 294 3.76 -24.34 9.08
CA ALA A 294 3.36 -25.74 8.88
C ALA A 294 4.37 -26.50 8.00
N THR A 295 4.91 -25.85 6.97
CA THR A 295 5.94 -26.43 6.09
C THR A 295 7.24 -26.76 6.82
N LEU A 296 7.58 -26.04 7.90
CA LEU A 296 8.75 -26.33 8.73
C LEU A 296 8.54 -27.54 9.66
N GLN A 297 7.28 -27.83 10.02
CA GLN A 297 6.94 -28.94 10.90
C GLN A 297 6.82 -30.27 10.14
N VAL A 298 6.15 -30.24 8.98
CA VAL A 298 5.82 -31.44 8.21
C VAL A 298 6.91 -31.80 7.18
N GLY A 299 7.71 -30.84 6.73
CA GLY A 299 8.64 -31.04 5.62
C GLY A 299 10.06 -31.47 6.01
N GLU A 300 10.75 -32.13 5.07
CA GLU A 300 12.18 -32.43 5.20
C GLU A 300 13.01 -31.14 5.35
N ARG A 301 13.92 -31.13 6.32
CA ARG A 301 14.74 -29.96 6.67
C ARG A 301 15.94 -29.81 5.75
N THR A 302 15.69 -29.60 4.46
CA THR A 302 16.74 -29.25 3.50
C THR A 302 17.14 -27.79 3.63
N LEU A 303 18.43 -27.47 3.43
CA LEU A 303 18.94 -26.09 3.51
C LEU A 303 18.19 -25.14 2.57
N SER A 304 17.93 -25.58 1.33
CA SER A 304 17.18 -24.82 0.32
C SER A 304 15.75 -24.48 0.79
N GLN A 305 15.06 -25.43 1.42
CA GLN A 305 13.72 -25.21 1.97
C GLN A 305 13.74 -24.22 3.13
N LEU A 306 14.69 -24.36 4.05
CA LEU A 306 14.81 -23.48 5.20
C LEU A 306 15.09 -22.03 4.79
N ILE A 307 16.00 -21.82 3.83
CA ILE A 307 16.28 -20.49 3.27
C ILE A 307 15.03 -19.90 2.60
N THR A 308 14.33 -20.69 1.78
CA THR A 308 13.11 -20.23 1.10
C THR A 308 12.05 -19.80 2.10
N VAL A 309 11.79 -20.61 3.13
CA VAL A 309 10.79 -20.30 4.16
C VAL A 309 11.17 -19.06 4.96
N ILE A 310 12.43 -18.92 5.39
CA ILE A 310 12.87 -17.74 6.14
C ILE A 310 12.69 -16.46 5.32
N VAL A 311 13.12 -16.45 4.05
CA VAL A 311 12.99 -15.27 3.19
C VAL A 311 11.51 -14.93 2.96
N MET A 312 10.66 -15.93 2.74
CA MET A 312 9.21 -15.73 2.59
C MET A 312 8.57 -15.18 3.87
N SER A 313 8.93 -15.70 5.03
CA SER A 313 8.44 -15.21 6.32
C SER A 313 8.85 -13.75 6.55
N ILE A 314 10.11 -13.41 6.30
CA ILE A 314 10.60 -12.02 6.39
C ILE A 314 9.84 -11.13 5.41
N SER A 315 9.68 -11.56 4.15
CA SER A 315 8.94 -10.81 3.13
C SER A 315 7.50 -10.52 3.57
N THR A 316 6.82 -11.54 4.11
CA THR A 316 5.43 -11.47 4.58
C THR A 316 5.29 -10.56 5.81
N CYS A 317 6.21 -10.66 6.77
CA CYS A 317 6.24 -9.77 7.92
C CYS A 317 6.48 -8.32 7.51
N VAL A 318 7.41 -8.08 6.57
CA VAL A 318 7.72 -6.73 6.07
C VAL A 318 6.54 -6.13 5.29
N SER A 319 5.88 -6.91 4.42
CA SER A 319 4.68 -6.44 3.69
C SER A 319 3.55 -6.04 4.63
N LEU A 320 3.23 -6.88 5.62
CA LEU A 320 2.21 -6.58 6.63
C LEU A 320 2.61 -5.37 7.49
N GLY A 321 3.88 -5.30 7.89
CA GLY A 321 4.43 -4.23 8.71
C GLY A 321 4.29 -2.87 8.05
N PHE A 322 4.53 -2.79 6.74
CA PHE A 322 4.36 -1.54 6.03
C PHE A 322 2.94 -0.96 6.10
N PHE A 323 1.90 -1.77 6.17
CA PHE A 323 0.55 -1.25 6.32
C PHE A 323 0.26 -0.79 7.76
N MET A 324 0.59 -1.66 8.71
CA MET A 324 0.27 -1.45 10.12
C MET A 324 1.11 -0.32 10.74
N TRP A 325 2.40 -0.26 10.45
CA TRP A 325 3.29 0.78 10.96
C TRP A 325 2.92 2.15 10.40
N ASN A 326 2.61 2.26 9.10
CA ASN A 326 2.20 3.54 8.53
C ASN A 326 0.81 3.99 9.02
N GLY A 327 -0.11 3.07 9.32
CA GLY A 327 -1.37 3.42 9.99
C GLY A 327 -1.16 3.89 11.43
N GLY A 328 -0.23 3.25 12.15
CA GLY A 328 0.22 3.70 13.47
C GLY A 328 0.87 5.09 13.43
N ASP A 329 1.75 5.35 12.44
CA ASP A 329 2.37 6.66 12.23
C ASP A 329 1.31 7.75 12.03
N ILE A 330 0.27 7.50 11.23
CA ILE A 330 -0.84 8.46 11.04
C ILE A 330 -1.53 8.78 12.36
N THR A 331 -1.80 7.75 13.17
CA THR A 331 -2.46 7.92 14.48
C THR A 331 -1.60 8.78 15.41
N VAL A 332 -0.29 8.52 15.44
CA VAL A 332 0.68 9.28 16.24
C VAL A 332 0.79 10.72 15.76
N GLU A 333 1.00 10.96 14.46
CA GLU A 333 1.13 12.31 13.91
C GLU A 333 -0.17 13.13 14.02
N ALA A 334 -1.34 12.49 13.86
CA ALA A 334 -2.62 13.16 14.05
C ALA A 334 -2.82 13.62 15.49
N SER A 335 -2.40 12.83 16.49
CA SER A 335 -2.56 13.20 17.91
C SER A 335 -1.77 14.46 18.31
N LYS A 336 -0.63 14.70 17.67
CA LYS A 336 0.20 15.90 17.89
C LYS A 336 -0.45 17.18 17.39
N LEU A 337 -1.40 17.08 16.46
CA LEU A 337 -2.02 18.24 15.82
C LEU A 337 -2.75 19.14 16.82
N SER A 338 -3.39 18.56 17.83
CA SER A 338 -4.07 19.31 18.89
C SER A 338 -3.10 20.19 19.69
N ASN A 339 -1.90 19.68 19.98
CA ASN A 339 -0.84 20.45 20.64
C ASN A 339 -0.27 21.55 19.73
N ALA A 340 -0.11 21.27 18.43
CA ALA A 340 0.31 22.29 17.47
C ALA A 340 -0.71 23.43 17.36
N MET A 341 -2.01 23.10 17.34
CA MET A 341 -3.08 24.10 17.39
C MET A 341 -3.07 24.90 18.69
N TYR A 342 -2.79 24.27 19.83
CA TYR A 342 -2.66 24.97 21.12
C TYR A 342 -1.47 25.94 21.14
N SER A 343 -0.34 25.55 20.55
CA SER A 343 0.89 26.35 20.50
C SER A 343 0.96 27.32 19.31
N SER A 344 -0.13 27.54 18.60
CA SER A 344 -0.18 28.35 17.37
C SER A 344 -0.04 29.87 17.59
N GLY A 345 -0.03 30.36 18.82
CA GLY A 345 0.11 31.80 19.12
C GLY A 345 -1.20 32.53 19.39
N TRP A 346 -2.33 31.83 19.49
CA TRP A 346 -3.66 32.40 19.75
C TRP A 346 -3.74 33.29 21.00
N GLN A 347 -2.86 33.07 21.98
CA GLN A 347 -2.79 33.87 23.22
C GLN A 347 -2.37 35.32 22.97
N ASN A 348 -1.77 35.63 21.82
CA ASN A 348 -1.36 36.97 21.43
C ASN A 348 -2.52 37.83 20.88
N CYS A 349 -3.74 37.27 20.75
CA CYS A 349 -4.93 38.01 20.32
C CYS A 349 -5.64 38.67 21.51
N TYR A 350 -6.04 39.93 21.36
CA TYR A 350 -6.70 40.74 22.39
C TYR A 350 -8.16 41.10 22.04
N GLY A 351 -8.89 41.63 23.04
CA GLY A 351 -10.24 42.16 22.86
C GLY A 351 -11.23 41.18 22.22
N GLN A 352 -12.00 41.67 21.23
CA GLN A 352 -13.02 40.88 20.53
C GLN A 352 -12.43 39.75 19.66
N SER A 353 -11.24 39.94 19.10
CA SER A 353 -10.55 38.91 18.32
C SER A 353 -10.24 37.69 19.18
N SER A 354 -9.75 37.91 20.40
CA SER A 354 -9.46 36.84 21.37
C SER A 354 -10.66 35.93 21.63
N ILE A 355 -11.88 36.49 21.75
CA ILE A 355 -13.10 35.72 22.02
C ILE A 355 -13.44 34.81 20.83
N ARG A 356 -13.35 35.34 19.60
CA ARG A 356 -13.64 34.56 18.38
C ARG A 356 -12.60 33.45 18.17
N ILE A 357 -11.33 33.80 18.27
CA ILE A 357 -10.21 32.87 18.10
C ILE A 357 -10.28 31.74 19.12
N ARG A 358 -10.48 32.03 20.41
CA ARG A 358 -10.58 30.99 21.44
C ARG A 358 -11.64 29.95 21.12
N LYS A 359 -12.82 30.37 20.64
CA LYS A 359 -13.88 29.45 20.22
C LYS A 359 -13.44 28.58 19.04
N LEU A 360 -12.78 29.17 18.04
CA LEU A 360 -12.24 28.44 16.89
C LEU A 360 -11.18 27.43 17.30
N VAL A 361 -10.19 27.85 18.09
CA VAL A 361 -9.09 26.99 18.56
C VAL A 361 -9.64 25.82 19.38
N VAL A 362 -10.50 26.08 20.36
CA VAL A 362 -11.07 25.02 21.23
C VAL A 362 -11.86 24.01 20.40
N ASN A 363 -12.68 24.45 19.46
CA ASN A 363 -13.43 23.53 18.60
C ASN A 363 -12.51 22.73 17.65
N ALA A 364 -11.50 23.36 17.07
CA ALA A 364 -10.52 22.70 16.21
C ALA A 364 -9.69 21.66 16.98
N MET A 365 -9.23 22.01 18.19
CA MET A 365 -8.52 21.11 19.09
C MET A 365 -9.38 19.92 19.49
N ARG A 366 -10.64 20.15 19.86
CA ARG A 366 -11.58 19.07 20.18
C ARG A 366 -11.70 18.08 19.02
N GLN A 367 -11.78 18.56 17.78
CA GLN A 367 -11.82 17.70 16.61
C GLN A 367 -10.50 16.97 16.33
N ALA A 368 -9.36 17.60 16.62
CA ALA A 368 -8.03 17.00 16.46
C ALA A 368 -7.67 15.98 17.56
N GLN A 369 -8.34 16.05 18.70
CA GLN A 369 -8.19 15.07 19.80
C GLN A 369 -8.92 13.75 19.54
N ASP A 370 -9.88 13.73 18.60
CA ASP A 370 -10.54 12.50 18.19
C ASP A 370 -9.53 11.59 17.47
N PRO A 371 -9.25 10.38 17.99
CA PRO A 371 -8.16 9.55 17.47
C PRO A 371 -8.40 9.14 16.01
N VAL A 372 -7.48 9.54 15.13
CA VAL A 372 -7.52 9.19 13.71
C VAL A 372 -6.91 7.82 13.49
N VAL A 373 -7.73 6.78 13.67
CA VAL A 373 -7.31 5.37 13.50
C VAL A 373 -7.86 4.81 12.21
N TYR A 374 -7.03 4.10 11.43
CA TYR A 374 -7.49 3.30 10.30
C TYR A 374 -8.10 1.99 10.80
N LYS A 375 -9.34 1.71 10.42
CA LYS A 375 -10.05 0.51 10.86
C LYS A 375 -10.45 -0.35 9.66
N ILE A 376 -10.21 -1.66 9.75
CA ILE A 376 -10.83 -2.60 8.82
C ILE A 376 -12.14 -3.09 9.41
N PHE A 377 -13.24 -2.86 8.68
CA PHE A 377 -14.61 -3.23 9.06
C PHE A 377 -15.02 -2.76 10.47
N GLY A 378 -14.33 -1.75 11.02
CA GLY A 378 -14.56 -1.24 12.37
C GLY A 378 -14.01 -2.11 13.50
N VAL A 379 -13.29 -3.20 13.20
CA VAL A 379 -12.83 -4.20 14.19
C VAL A 379 -11.32 -4.17 14.38
N ILE A 380 -10.54 -4.18 13.30
CA ILE A 380 -9.07 -4.25 13.38
C ILE A 380 -8.49 -2.87 13.14
N ASP A 381 -7.82 -2.35 14.16
CA ASP A 381 -7.14 -1.07 14.11
C ASP A 381 -5.74 -1.22 13.49
N PHE A 382 -5.35 -0.30 12.62
CA PHE A 382 -4.02 -0.30 12.01
C PHE A 382 -3.04 0.32 12.99
N SER A 383 -2.37 -0.55 13.73
CA SER A 383 -1.45 -0.15 14.79
C SER A 383 -0.24 -1.07 14.88
N TYR A 384 0.80 -0.57 15.53
CA TYR A 384 1.97 -1.37 15.90
C TYR A 384 1.60 -2.58 16.77
N GLU A 385 0.59 -2.46 17.62
CA GLU A 385 0.10 -3.54 18.47
C GLU A 385 -0.58 -4.63 17.65
N SER A 386 -1.48 -4.25 16.75
CA SER A 386 -2.18 -5.20 15.87
C SER A 386 -1.22 -5.95 14.95
N TYR A 387 -0.15 -5.30 14.48
CA TYR A 387 0.94 -5.96 13.76
C TYR A 387 1.57 -7.10 14.56
N VAL A 388 1.97 -6.83 15.81
CA VAL A 388 2.60 -7.84 16.69
C VAL A 388 1.63 -8.99 16.96
N THR A 389 0.36 -8.69 17.21
CA THR A 389 -0.67 -9.70 17.43
C THR A 389 -0.87 -10.60 16.20
N LEU A 390 -0.96 -10.00 15.01
CA LEU A 390 -1.15 -10.76 13.76
C LEU A 390 0.03 -11.65 13.41
N ILE A 391 1.27 -11.26 13.73
CA ILE A 391 2.44 -12.12 13.52
C ILE A 391 2.52 -13.25 14.55
N LYS A 392 2.14 -12.98 15.80
CA LYS A 392 2.15 -14.00 16.87
C LYS A 392 1.06 -15.04 16.69
N MET A 393 -0.09 -14.67 16.13
CA MET A 393 -1.23 -15.56 15.98
C MET A 393 -0.91 -16.86 15.21
N PRO A 394 -0.25 -16.83 14.02
CA PRO A 394 0.17 -18.05 13.33
C PRO A 394 1.10 -18.94 14.16
N TYR A 395 2.05 -18.34 14.88
CA TYR A 395 2.97 -19.09 15.74
C TYR A 395 2.23 -19.79 16.88
N THR A 396 1.31 -19.09 17.56
CA THR A 396 0.50 -19.66 18.63
C THR A 396 -0.40 -20.77 18.11
N ALA A 397 -1.04 -20.59 16.96
CA ALA A 397 -1.89 -21.60 16.36
C ALA A 397 -1.08 -22.89 16.07
N VAL A 398 0.07 -22.77 15.40
CA VAL A 398 0.89 -23.95 15.12
C VAL A 398 1.40 -24.60 16.39
N SER A 399 1.90 -23.84 17.37
CA SER A 399 2.39 -24.37 18.66
C SER A 399 1.33 -25.11 19.49
N VAL A 400 0.04 -24.91 19.20
CA VAL A 400 -1.07 -25.59 19.89
C VAL A 400 -1.51 -26.85 19.13
N PHE A 401 -1.51 -26.81 17.79
CA PHE A 401 -1.97 -27.91 16.95
C PHE A 401 -0.88 -28.93 16.60
N TYR A 402 0.39 -28.58 16.80
CA TYR A 402 1.58 -29.40 16.57
C TYR A 402 2.54 -29.28 17.76
#